data_AF-A0A3D0HQN0-F1
#
_entry.id   AF-A0A3D0HQN0-F1
#
_cell.length_a   1.000
_cell.length_b   1.000
_cell.length_c   1.000
_cell.angle_alpha   90.00
_cell.angle_beta   90.00
_cell.angle_gamma   90.00
#
_symmetry.space_group_name_H-M   'P 1'
#
loop_
_entity.id
_entity.type
_entity.pdbx_description
1 polymer ?
#
loop_
_entity_poly.entity_id
_entity_poly.type
_entity_poly.pdbx_seq_one_letter_code
_entity_poly.pdbx_strand_id
1 'polypeptide(L)'
;FDILCKNEDGVTETKRFYLTGVLDAQSGVFVGWNISDSPDSQSTLIALRNAMLRYGIPDWLYFDNGREFTAKDITGDKGARAMSDIPIPPSILSRLGINVKFAIVHNAQAKAIERAHNTFKNQFCRNFMGWCGGNILERRESLKRHIKNGVIETEHELRELFRQYADFVYNVQNWAGEEKKYKNMSRIDVWNASMEQRGIRMADSDTLNLLMMRTDGYQKIKRDGVFVNFHGERIWYYDKTLTWQNLRKEVYVRYNPCDLRTVRIYDTDDRFLWEWSVADCFILEYMNEAAENIAQSQRYKSNTIAQIKERVNELKRKPRITRKDGLRYMIKHGEGKFAINIPKNIIPVIVDEEPLKKAAGAENINVEVIDVNLNRMISNGQKRKER
;
A
#
# COMPACT_ATOMS: atom_id res chain seq x y z
N PHE A 1 -0.78 -16.01 -1.10
CA PHE A 1 0.56 -15.49 -0.76
C PHE A 1 0.81 -15.98 0.65
N ASP A 2 1.76 -16.91 0.81
CA ASP A 2 1.77 -17.84 1.95
C ASP A 2 3.19 -18.05 2.48
N ILE A 3 3.84 -16.95 2.83
CA ILE A 3 5.24 -16.94 3.28
C ILE A 3 5.27 -16.49 4.73
N LEU A 4 5.98 -17.26 5.57
CA LEU A 4 6.33 -16.89 6.93
C LEU A 4 7.67 -16.15 6.91
N CYS A 5 7.68 -14.95 7.48
CA CYS A 5 8.88 -14.15 7.67
C CYS A 5 9.22 -14.07 9.16
N LYS A 6 10.51 -13.92 9.46
CA LYS A 6 11.01 -13.61 10.81
C LYS A 6 10.93 -12.10 11.07
N ASN A 7 10.80 -11.72 12.33
CA ASN A 7 10.95 -10.33 12.75
C ASN A 7 12.40 -9.86 12.56
N GLU A 8 12.61 -8.54 12.55
CA GLU A 8 13.94 -7.94 12.43
C GLU A 8 14.87 -8.34 13.59
N ASP A 9 14.30 -8.56 14.79
CA ASP A 9 15.02 -8.99 15.99
C ASP A 9 15.35 -10.50 16.01
N GLY A 10 14.84 -11.27 15.04
CA GLY A 10 15.09 -12.72 14.92
C GLY A 10 13.83 -13.58 14.79
N VAL A 11 14.00 -14.88 15.07
CA VAL A 11 13.02 -15.96 14.80
C VAL A 11 11.90 -16.05 15.84
N THR A 12 12.02 -15.35 16.97
CA THR A 12 11.16 -15.50 18.16
C THR A 12 9.67 -15.35 17.86
N GLU A 13 9.29 -14.57 16.86
CA GLU A 13 7.93 -14.46 16.36
C GLU A 13 7.95 -14.46 14.82
N THR A 14 7.20 -15.38 14.19
CA THR A 14 7.03 -15.41 12.74
C THR A 14 5.67 -14.85 12.35
N LYS A 15 5.63 -14.00 11.33
CA LYS A 15 4.38 -13.46 10.76
C LYS A 15 4.11 -14.02 9.37
N ARG A 16 2.83 -14.25 9.08
CA ARG A 16 2.36 -14.57 7.73
C ARG A 16 1.89 -13.28 7.07
N PHE A 17 2.34 -13.06 5.85
CA PHE A 17 1.95 -11.89 5.07
C PHE A 17 0.96 -12.24 3.97
N TYR A 18 0.16 -11.25 3.60
CA TYR A 18 -0.77 -11.23 2.48
C TYR A 18 -0.23 -10.28 1.40
N LEU A 19 -0.68 -10.50 0.16
CA LEU A 19 -0.35 -9.64 -0.97
C LEU A 19 -1.66 -9.07 -1.50
N THR A 20 -1.77 -7.74 -1.44
CA THR A 20 -2.81 -6.99 -2.13
C THR A 20 -2.22 -6.46 -3.42
N GLY A 21 -2.95 -6.57 -4.53
CA GLY A 21 -2.43 -6.31 -5.85
C GLY A 21 -3.41 -5.60 -6.76
N VAL A 22 -2.89 -4.75 -7.63
CA VAL A 22 -3.62 -4.00 -8.64
C VAL A 22 -3.04 -4.37 -10.01
N LEU A 23 -3.91 -4.78 -10.93
CA LEU A 23 -3.55 -5.12 -12.30
C LEU A 23 -4.17 -4.12 -13.27
N ASP A 24 -3.42 -3.75 -14.30
CA ASP A 24 -4.03 -3.16 -15.49
C ASP A 24 -4.81 -4.23 -16.27
N ALA A 25 -6.06 -3.95 -16.60
CA ALA A 25 -6.97 -4.95 -17.16
C ALA A 25 -6.62 -5.35 -18.60
N GLN A 26 -6.06 -4.44 -19.41
CA GLN A 26 -5.73 -4.71 -20.81
C GLN A 26 -4.38 -5.44 -20.93
N SER A 27 -3.34 -4.85 -20.36
CA SER A 27 -1.97 -5.37 -20.45
C SER A 27 -1.69 -6.49 -19.45
N GLY A 28 -2.46 -6.61 -18.36
CA GLY A 28 -2.14 -7.53 -17.27
C GLY A 28 -0.86 -7.17 -16.52
N VAL A 29 -0.32 -5.96 -16.70
CA VAL A 29 0.79 -5.43 -15.90
C VAL A 29 0.35 -5.33 -14.45
N PHE A 30 1.22 -5.80 -13.55
CA PHE A 30 1.05 -5.61 -12.12
C PHE A 30 1.55 -4.22 -11.74
N VAL A 31 0.60 -3.29 -11.66
CA VAL A 31 0.86 -1.85 -11.57
C VAL A 31 1.11 -1.38 -10.14
N GLY A 32 0.49 -2.03 -9.15
CA GLY A 32 0.70 -1.69 -7.75
C GLY A 32 0.41 -2.85 -6.83
N TRP A 33 1.06 -2.83 -5.68
CA TRP A 33 0.93 -3.88 -4.69
C TRP A 33 1.33 -3.40 -3.31
N ASN A 34 0.87 -4.15 -2.32
CA ASN A 34 1.30 -4.03 -0.95
C ASN A 34 1.38 -5.42 -0.30
N ILE A 35 2.44 -5.64 0.47
CA ILE A 35 2.54 -6.80 1.36
C ILE A 35 2.08 -6.31 2.74
N SER A 36 1.22 -7.05 3.44
CA SER A 36 0.73 -6.64 4.76
C SER A 36 0.43 -7.84 5.64
N ASP A 37 0.39 -7.67 6.96
CA ASP A 37 0.06 -8.75 7.90
C ASP A 37 -1.45 -9.03 7.97
N SER A 38 -2.26 -8.12 7.43
CA SER A 38 -3.71 -8.24 7.30
C SER A 38 -4.17 -7.74 5.92
N PRO A 39 -5.08 -8.45 5.25
CA PRO A 39 -5.71 -7.97 4.03
C PRO A 39 -6.85 -7.03 4.44
N ASP A 40 -6.59 -5.73 4.40
CA ASP A 40 -7.57 -4.72 4.80
C ASP A 40 -7.71 -3.62 3.75
N SER A 41 -8.65 -2.72 4.02
CA SER A 41 -8.91 -1.58 3.14
C SER A 41 -7.70 -0.64 3.03
N GLN A 42 -6.84 -0.56 4.06
CA GLN A 42 -5.61 0.25 4.03
C GLN A 42 -4.60 -0.33 3.07
N SER A 43 -4.38 -1.64 3.13
CA SER A 43 -3.49 -2.36 2.23
C SER A 43 -3.91 -2.16 0.76
N THR A 44 -5.22 -2.13 0.51
CA THR A 44 -5.77 -1.80 -0.81
C THR A 44 -5.44 -0.37 -1.24
N LEU A 45 -5.65 0.63 -0.38
CA LEU A 45 -5.31 2.02 -0.70
C LEU A 45 -3.80 2.20 -0.93
N ILE A 46 -2.96 1.53 -0.16
CA ILE A 46 -1.50 1.59 -0.33
C ILE A 46 -1.10 0.99 -1.68
N ALA A 47 -1.62 -0.19 -2.02
CA ALA A 47 -1.36 -0.82 -3.31
C ALA A 47 -1.83 0.06 -4.48
N LEU A 48 -2.99 0.70 -4.33
CA LEU A 48 -3.56 1.60 -5.31
C LEU A 48 -2.75 2.89 -5.44
N ARG A 49 -2.31 3.50 -4.34
CA ARG A 49 -1.42 4.67 -4.32
C ARG A 49 -0.12 4.38 -5.07
N ASN A 50 0.49 3.23 -4.79
CA ASN A 50 1.71 2.78 -5.45
C ASN A 50 1.51 2.60 -6.96
N ALA A 51 0.33 2.12 -7.39
CA ALA A 51 -0.02 2.07 -8.80
C ALA A 51 -0.13 3.49 -9.40
N MET A 52 -0.90 4.37 -8.77
CA MET A 52 -1.19 5.70 -9.33
C MET A 52 0.06 6.58 -9.46
N LEU A 53 0.99 6.50 -8.51
CA LEU A 53 2.25 7.26 -8.58
C LEU A 53 3.12 6.85 -9.77
N ARG A 54 3.10 5.57 -10.17
CA ARG A 54 3.97 5.03 -11.21
C ARG A 54 3.30 4.98 -12.58
N TYR A 55 2.00 4.68 -12.61
CA TYR A 55 1.23 4.36 -13.82
C TYR A 55 0.03 5.28 -14.04
N GLY A 56 -0.16 6.30 -13.19
CA GLY A 56 -1.23 7.28 -13.31
C GLY A 56 -2.56 6.85 -12.71
N ILE A 57 -3.47 7.82 -12.62
CA ILE A 57 -4.79 7.68 -12.03
C ILE A 57 -5.73 7.02 -13.06
N PRO A 58 -6.32 5.85 -12.76
CA PRO A 58 -7.19 5.16 -13.70
C PRO A 58 -8.59 5.78 -13.75
N ASP A 59 -9.28 5.67 -14.89
CA ASP A 59 -10.67 6.14 -15.01
C ASP A 59 -11.68 5.15 -14.40
N TRP A 60 -11.32 3.87 -14.36
CA TRP A 60 -12.16 2.78 -13.85
C TRP A 60 -11.37 1.83 -12.96
N LEU A 61 -11.97 1.44 -11.84
CA LEU A 61 -11.52 0.35 -10.99
C LEU A 61 -12.56 -0.76 -10.95
N TYR A 62 -12.05 -1.99 -10.99
CA TYR A 62 -12.85 -3.20 -10.87
C TYR A 62 -12.51 -3.85 -9.53
N PHE A 63 -13.48 -3.92 -8.62
CA PHE A 63 -13.32 -4.64 -7.36
C PHE A 63 -13.95 -6.02 -7.45
N ASP A 64 -13.27 -6.98 -6.83
CA ASP A 64 -13.87 -8.25 -6.47
C ASP A 64 -14.78 -8.04 -5.23
N ASN A 65 -15.80 -8.88 -5.03
CA ASN A 65 -16.82 -8.70 -3.98
C ASN A 65 -16.32 -9.01 -2.55
N GLY A 66 -15.02 -8.89 -2.29
CA GLY A 66 -14.44 -9.01 -0.96
C GLY A 66 -14.91 -7.86 -0.06
N ARG A 67 -15.20 -8.16 1.22
CA ARG A 67 -15.60 -7.15 2.23
C ARG A 67 -14.58 -6.00 2.37
N GLU A 68 -13.31 -6.28 2.13
CA GLU A 68 -12.19 -5.33 2.19
C GLU A 68 -12.31 -4.19 1.16
N PHE A 69 -13.06 -4.41 0.08
CA PHE A 69 -13.25 -3.47 -1.03
C PHE A 69 -14.53 -2.64 -0.92
N THR A 70 -15.27 -2.76 0.20
CA THR A 70 -16.59 -2.14 0.40
C THR A 70 -16.60 -1.03 1.46
N ALA A 71 -15.41 -0.61 1.91
CA ALA A 71 -15.30 0.46 2.90
C ALA A 71 -15.91 1.75 2.34
N LYS A 72 -16.87 2.32 3.09
CA LYS A 72 -17.70 3.47 2.67
C LYS A 72 -16.84 4.69 2.31
N ASP A 73 -15.74 4.92 3.01
CA ASP A 73 -14.79 6.00 2.75
C ASP A 73 -14.00 5.83 1.43
N ILE A 74 -13.84 4.60 0.95
CA ILE A 74 -13.16 4.30 -0.32
C ILE A 74 -14.14 4.36 -1.49
N THR A 75 -15.23 3.59 -1.43
CA THR A 75 -16.13 3.37 -2.56
C THR A 75 -17.41 4.21 -2.52
N GLY A 76 -17.66 4.93 -1.42
CA GLY A 76 -18.91 5.68 -1.20
C GLY A 76 -20.12 4.74 -1.14
N ASP A 77 -21.28 5.30 -1.51
CA ASP A 77 -22.57 4.59 -1.54
C ASP A 77 -22.62 3.41 -2.53
N LYS A 78 -21.65 3.33 -3.45
CA LYS A 78 -21.62 2.30 -4.50
C LYS A 78 -21.13 0.93 -3.99
N GLY A 79 -20.33 0.87 -2.92
CA GLY A 79 -19.73 -0.37 -2.41
C GLY A 79 -20.37 -0.95 -1.15
N ALA A 80 -21.10 -0.13 -0.38
CA ALA A 80 -21.93 -0.66 0.69
C ALA A 80 -23.23 -1.21 0.10
N ARG A 81 -23.74 -2.33 0.62
CA ARG A 81 -25.18 -2.60 0.50
C ARG A 81 -25.87 -1.34 1.02
N ALA A 82 -26.65 -0.68 0.17
CA ALA A 82 -27.47 0.47 0.53
C ALA A 82 -28.40 0.05 1.68
N MET A 83 -27.94 0.16 2.92
CA MET A 83 -28.68 -0.24 4.13
C MET A 83 -28.93 0.97 5.03
N SER A 84 -28.57 2.18 4.63
CA SER A 84 -28.85 3.38 5.41
C SER A 84 -28.93 4.62 4.54
N ASP A 85 -30.00 5.40 4.66
CA ASP A 85 -30.20 6.73 4.04
C ASP A 85 -29.31 7.83 4.68
N ILE A 86 -28.20 7.45 5.29
CA ILE A 86 -27.30 8.38 5.99
C ILE A 86 -26.37 8.98 4.94
N PRO A 87 -26.37 10.32 4.75
CA PRO A 87 -25.44 10.99 3.85
C PRO A 87 -23.99 10.66 4.21
N ILE A 88 -23.17 10.34 3.21
CA ILE A 88 -21.75 10.04 3.36
C ILE A 88 -20.95 11.14 2.68
N PRO A 89 -19.83 11.62 3.29
CA PRO A 89 -18.90 12.51 2.60
C PRO A 89 -18.36 11.91 1.30
N PRO A 90 -17.85 12.75 0.36
CA PRO A 90 -17.27 12.25 -0.89
C PRO A 90 -16.16 11.23 -0.64
N SER A 91 -16.24 10.08 -1.30
CA SER A 91 -15.27 8.99 -1.15
C SER A 91 -13.95 9.28 -1.84
N ILE A 92 -12.89 8.57 -1.44
CA ILE A 92 -11.55 8.68 -2.07
C ILE A 92 -11.63 8.52 -3.60
N LEU A 93 -12.38 7.51 -4.07
CA LEU A 93 -12.49 7.25 -5.51
C LEU A 93 -13.29 8.34 -6.23
N SER A 94 -14.32 8.90 -5.59
CA SER A 94 -15.08 10.02 -6.15
C SER A 94 -14.19 11.26 -6.31
N ARG A 95 -13.38 11.60 -5.30
CA ARG A 95 -12.46 12.74 -5.35
C ARG A 95 -11.37 12.57 -6.40
N LEU A 96 -10.91 11.35 -6.62
CA LEU A 96 -9.96 11.02 -7.69
C LEU A 96 -10.62 10.98 -9.09
N GLY A 97 -11.95 11.13 -9.19
CA GLY A 97 -12.69 11.00 -10.44
C GLY A 97 -12.61 9.60 -11.04
N ILE A 98 -12.63 8.57 -10.18
CA ILE A 98 -12.51 7.16 -10.56
C ILE A 98 -13.87 6.50 -10.47
N ASN A 99 -14.28 5.87 -11.57
CA ASN A 99 -15.50 5.10 -11.60
C ASN A 99 -15.26 3.67 -11.10
N VAL A 100 -16.25 3.09 -10.45
CA VAL A 100 -16.14 1.74 -9.86
C VAL A 100 -17.13 0.79 -10.50
N LYS A 101 -16.67 -0.42 -10.83
CA LYS A 101 -17.51 -1.57 -11.17
C LYS A 101 -17.22 -2.71 -10.19
N PHE A 102 -18.27 -3.22 -9.56
CA PHE A 102 -18.19 -4.44 -8.78
C PHE A 102 -18.43 -5.64 -9.71
N ALA A 103 -17.59 -6.66 -9.58
CA ALA A 103 -17.73 -7.86 -10.38
C ALA A 103 -19.04 -8.59 -10.03
N ILE A 104 -19.80 -9.03 -11.04
CA ILE A 104 -20.89 -9.98 -10.82
C ILE A 104 -20.26 -11.36 -10.53
N VAL A 105 -20.87 -12.15 -9.64
CA VAL A 105 -20.45 -13.54 -9.38
C VAL A 105 -20.34 -14.29 -10.72
N HIS A 106 -19.20 -14.96 -10.95
CA HIS A 106 -18.79 -15.62 -12.21
C HIS A 106 -18.21 -14.74 -13.34
N ASN A 107 -17.85 -13.47 -13.09
CA ASN A 107 -17.21 -12.63 -14.11
C ASN A 107 -15.78 -13.11 -14.48
N ALA A 108 -15.46 -13.13 -15.78
CA ALA A 108 -14.15 -13.51 -16.32
C ALA A 108 -13.01 -12.58 -15.88
N GLN A 109 -13.32 -11.34 -15.48
CA GLN A 109 -12.33 -10.35 -15.05
C GLN A 109 -11.76 -10.63 -13.65
N ALA A 110 -12.57 -11.11 -12.69
CA ALA A 110 -12.08 -11.53 -11.37
C ALA A 110 -11.07 -12.71 -11.49
N LYS A 111 -11.26 -13.57 -12.50
CA LYS A 111 -10.32 -14.65 -12.80
C LYS A 111 -8.92 -14.17 -13.21
N ALA A 112 -8.74 -12.91 -13.61
CA ALA A 112 -7.44 -12.39 -14.04
C ALA A 112 -6.50 -12.17 -12.84
N ILE A 113 -6.99 -11.52 -11.76
CA ILE A 113 -6.21 -11.32 -10.54
C ILE A 113 -5.94 -12.65 -9.83
N GLU A 114 -6.90 -13.58 -9.84
CA GLU A 114 -6.68 -14.95 -9.34
C GLU A 114 -5.58 -15.68 -10.12
N ARG A 115 -5.54 -15.54 -11.45
CA ARG A 115 -4.47 -16.10 -12.29
C ARG A 115 -3.11 -15.50 -11.96
N ALA A 116 -3.05 -14.19 -11.74
CA ALA A 116 -1.82 -13.51 -11.33
C ALA A 116 -1.36 -14.02 -9.95
N HIS A 117 -2.25 -14.09 -8.97
CA HIS A 117 -1.95 -14.65 -7.64
C HIS A 117 -1.46 -16.10 -7.70
N ASN A 118 -2.06 -16.94 -8.55
CA ASN A 118 -1.57 -18.30 -8.77
C ASN A 118 -0.18 -18.32 -9.44
N THR A 119 0.07 -17.40 -10.36
CA THR A 119 1.39 -17.22 -10.98
C THR A 119 2.43 -16.83 -9.92
N PHE A 120 2.14 -15.86 -9.06
CA PHE A 120 3.02 -15.44 -7.96
C PHE A 120 3.28 -16.56 -6.97
N LYS A 121 2.25 -17.34 -6.61
CA LYS A 121 2.40 -18.53 -5.78
C LYS A 121 3.43 -19.49 -6.37
N ASN A 122 3.34 -19.78 -7.67
CA ASN A 122 4.17 -20.78 -8.33
C ASN A 122 5.58 -20.28 -8.69
N GLN A 123 5.70 -19.05 -9.19
CA GLN A 123 6.95 -18.48 -9.70
C GLN A 123 7.76 -17.72 -8.64
N PHE A 124 7.11 -17.20 -7.59
CA PHE A 124 7.77 -16.43 -6.54
C PHE A 124 7.76 -17.17 -5.20
N CYS A 125 6.58 -17.44 -4.62
CA CYS A 125 6.48 -17.92 -3.23
C CYS A 125 7.20 -19.27 -3.01
N ARG A 126 7.12 -20.20 -3.96
CA ARG A 126 7.76 -21.53 -3.85
C ARG A 126 9.29 -21.50 -3.77
N ASN A 127 9.94 -20.38 -4.06
CA ASN A 127 11.40 -20.24 -3.96
C ASN A 127 11.87 -20.04 -2.52
N PHE A 128 10.99 -19.62 -1.62
CA PHE A 128 11.32 -19.28 -0.24
C PHE A 128 11.24 -20.50 0.68
N MET A 129 12.12 -20.55 1.68
CA MET A 129 12.11 -21.62 2.69
C MET A 129 11.00 -21.44 3.72
N GLY A 130 10.53 -20.21 3.93
CA GLY A 130 9.39 -19.85 4.76
C GLY A 130 8.02 -20.10 4.11
N TRP A 131 7.95 -20.60 2.88
CA TRP A 131 6.68 -20.89 2.21
C TRP A 131 5.92 -22.02 2.94
N CYS A 132 4.71 -21.72 3.39
CA CYS A 132 3.92 -22.60 4.25
C CYS A 132 2.75 -23.32 3.55
N GLY A 133 2.58 -23.09 2.25
CA GLY A 133 1.53 -23.70 1.43
C GLY A 133 0.15 -23.05 1.62
N GLY A 134 -0.70 -23.12 0.59
CA GLY A 134 -2.09 -22.66 0.67
C GLY A 134 -3.02 -23.67 1.36
N ASN A 135 -2.58 -24.92 1.49
CA ASN A 135 -3.26 -25.99 2.21
C ASN A 135 -2.25 -26.87 2.97
N ILE A 136 -2.75 -27.79 3.79
CA ILE A 136 -1.91 -28.68 4.63
C ILE A 136 -0.99 -29.56 3.77
N LEU A 137 -1.46 -30.01 2.60
CA LEU A 137 -0.70 -30.89 1.70
C LEU A 137 0.49 -30.18 1.04
N GLU A 138 0.40 -28.89 0.80
CA GLU A 138 1.47 -28.08 0.21
C GLU A 138 2.55 -27.69 1.23
N ARG A 139 2.29 -27.88 2.53
CA ARG A 139 3.23 -27.48 3.60
C ARG A 139 4.43 -28.42 3.63
N ARG A 140 5.63 -27.85 3.45
CA ARG A 140 6.89 -28.61 3.57
C ARG A 140 7.09 -29.09 5.00
N GLU A 141 7.43 -30.36 5.15
CA GLU A 141 7.78 -30.96 6.45
C GLU A 141 8.98 -30.24 7.11
N SER A 142 9.94 -29.81 6.29
CA SER A 142 11.15 -29.09 6.73
C SER A 142 10.89 -27.67 7.24
N LEU A 143 9.69 -27.11 7.08
CA LEU A 143 9.38 -25.71 7.41
C LEU A 143 9.69 -25.38 8.87
N LYS A 144 9.28 -26.25 9.82
CA LYS A 144 9.54 -26.05 11.25
C LYS A 144 11.05 -25.94 11.54
N ARG A 145 11.87 -26.74 10.85
CA ARG A 145 13.34 -26.72 10.98
C ARG A 145 13.93 -25.43 10.42
N HIS A 146 13.44 -24.96 9.27
CA HIS A 146 13.91 -23.71 8.66
C HIS A 146 13.58 -22.49 9.53
N ILE A 147 12.37 -22.47 10.11
CA ILE A 147 11.97 -21.44 11.07
C ILE A 147 12.95 -21.47 12.26
N LYS A 148 13.08 -22.60 12.96
CA LYS A 148 13.97 -22.73 14.14
C LYS A 148 15.41 -22.28 13.86
N ASN A 149 15.92 -22.57 12.66
CA ASN A 149 17.29 -22.25 12.27
C ASN A 149 17.45 -20.83 11.70
N GLY A 150 16.38 -20.03 11.60
CA GLY A 150 16.42 -18.66 11.09
C GLY A 150 16.73 -18.51 9.60
N VAL A 151 16.52 -19.59 8.83
CA VAL A 151 16.77 -19.65 7.38
C VAL A 151 15.52 -19.18 6.60
N ILE A 152 14.79 -18.24 7.17
CA ILE A 152 13.65 -17.56 6.55
C ILE A 152 13.94 -16.07 6.47
N GLU A 153 13.27 -15.40 5.55
CA GLU A 153 13.48 -14.00 5.19
C GLU A 153 12.82 -13.06 6.19
N THR A 154 13.36 -11.85 6.29
CA THR A 154 12.64 -10.73 6.91
C THR A 154 11.57 -10.19 5.96
N GLU A 155 10.66 -9.38 6.48
CA GLU A 155 9.67 -8.68 5.66
C GLU A 155 10.32 -7.76 4.61
N HIS A 156 11.35 -7.00 5.01
CA HIS A 156 12.09 -6.11 4.13
C HIS A 156 12.73 -6.85 2.94
N GLU A 157 13.42 -7.97 3.23
CA GLU A 157 14.01 -8.82 2.19
C GLU A 157 12.94 -9.37 1.23
N LEU A 158 11.77 -9.74 1.76
CA LEU A 158 10.66 -10.23 0.95
C LEU A 158 10.09 -9.12 0.05
N ARG A 159 9.87 -7.92 0.58
CA ARG A 159 9.37 -6.76 -0.18
C ARG A 159 10.32 -6.37 -1.30
N GLU A 160 11.62 -6.26 -1.02
CA GLU A 160 12.61 -5.89 -2.03
C GLU A 160 12.76 -6.92 -3.15
N LEU A 161 12.74 -8.21 -2.82
CA LEU A 161 12.75 -9.27 -3.83
C LEU A 161 11.44 -9.29 -4.63
N PHE A 162 10.30 -9.07 -3.99
CA PHE A 162 9.01 -9.05 -4.67
C PHE A 162 8.90 -7.86 -5.62
N ARG A 163 9.41 -6.67 -5.23
CA ARG A 163 9.51 -5.49 -6.08
C ARG A 163 10.24 -5.78 -7.38
N GLN A 164 11.43 -6.36 -7.28
CA GLN A 164 12.24 -6.74 -8.44
C GLN A 164 11.57 -7.84 -9.26
N TYR A 165 10.97 -8.84 -8.63
CA TYR A 165 10.24 -9.90 -9.33
C TYR A 165 9.04 -9.34 -10.12
N ALA A 166 8.24 -8.46 -9.52
CA ALA A 166 7.07 -7.88 -10.16
C ALA A 166 7.46 -7.13 -11.45
N ASP A 167 8.46 -6.25 -11.37
CA ASP A 167 8.90 -5.44 -12.50
C ASP A 167 9.73 -6.26 -13.51
N PHE A 168 10.76 -6.97 -13.04
CA PHE A 168 11.79 -7.58 -13.89
C PHE A 168 11.54 -9.05 -14.23
N VAL A 169 10.49 -9.67 -13.72
CA VAL A 169 10.15 -11.06 -14.09
C VAL A 169 8.71 -11.15 -14.56
N TYR A 170 7.75 -10.63 -13.79
CA TYR A 170 6.35 -10.76 -14.15
C TYR A 170 5.93 -9.81 -15.27
N ASN A 171 6.22 -8.51 -15.13
CA ASN A 171 5.78 -7.49 -16.08
C ASN A 171 6.47 -7.57 -17.45
N VAL A 172 7.66 -8.19 -17.51
CA VAL A 172 8.41 -8.43 -18.77
C VAL A 172 8.05 -9.75 -19.45
N GLN A 173 7.20 -10.59 -18.86
CA GLN A 173 6.73 -11.80 -19.53
C GLN A 173 5.84 -11.46 -20.73
N ASN A 174 5.86 -12.34 -21.74
CA ASN A 174 5.00 -12.23 -22.92
C ASN A 174 3.54 -12.03 -22.54
N TRP A 175 2.91 -11.07 -23.19
CA TRP A 175 1.49 -10.81 -23.08
C TRP A 175 0.69 -11.97 -23.68
N ALA A 176 -0.37 -12.38 -22.99
CA ALA A 176 -1.14 -13.59 -23.30
C ALA A 176 -2.59 -13.27 -23.73
N GLY A 177 -2.85 -12.05 -24.19
CA GLY A 177 -4.17 -11.66 -24.70
C GLY A 177 -4.36 -11.94 -26.18
N GLU A 178 -5.56 -11.66 -26.69
CA GLU A 178 -6.00 -12.07 -28.03
C GLU A 178 -5.81 -10.97 -29.10
N GLU A 179 -5.56 -9.72 -28.71
CA GLU A 179 -5.42 -8.60 -29.65
C GLU A 179 -4.18 -8.77 -30.54
N LYS A 180 -4.40 -8.95 -31.85
CA LYS A 180 -3.31 -9.20 -32.83
C LYS A 180 -2.22 -8.13 -32.84
N LYS A 181 -2.58 -6.86 -32.58
CA LYS A 181 -1.63 -5.73 -32.57
C LYS A 181 -0.55 -5.84 -31.48
N TYR A 182 -0.80 -6.63 -30.44
CA TYR A 182 0.09 -6.81 -29.29
C TYR A 182 0.80 -8.17 -29.29
N LYS A 183 0.73 -8.90 -30.40
CA LYS A 183 1.34 -10.23 -30.52
C LYS A 183 2.86 -10.14 -30.29
N ASN A 184 3.39 -11.06 -29.49
CA ASN A 184 4.82 -11.15 -29.12
C ASN A 184 5.36 -9.98 -28.29
N MET A 185 4.51 -9.06 -27.82
CA MET A 185 4.92 -8.00 -26.89
C MET A 185 4.93 -8.51 -25.45
N SER A 186 5.75 -7.92 -24.58
CA SER A 186 5.63 -8.15 -23.13
C SER A 186 4.43 -7.37 -22.56
N ARG A 187 4.00 -7.70 -21.34
CA ARG A 187 2.89 -6.96 -20.69
C ARG A 187 3.21 -5.47 -20.60
N ILE A 188 4.42 -5.11 -20.17
CA ILE A 188 4.82 -3.70 -20.05
C ILE A 188 4.86 -2.99 -21.40
N ASP A 189 5.29 -3.66 -22.47
CA ASP A 189 5.25 -3.09 -23.82
C ASP A 189 3.81 -2.80 -24.27
N VAL A 190 2.88 -3.70 -23.97
CA VAL A 190 1.45 -3.51 -24.26
C VAL A 190 0.88 -2.32 -23.50
N TRP A 191 1.25 -2.17 -22.22
CA TRP A 191 0.85 -1.02 -21.43
C TRP A 191 1.38 0.29 -22.04
N ASN A 192 2.69 0.35 -22.35
CA ASN A 192 3.32 1.53 -22.96
C ASN A 192 2.64 1.90 -24.29
N ALA A 193 2.39 0.92 -25.16
CA ALA A 193 1.73 1.14 -26.44
C ALA A 193 0.27 1.61 -26.30
N SER A 194 -0.44 1.13 -25.28
CA SER A 194 -1.81 1.57 -24.99
C SER A 194 -1.84 3.01 -24.45
N MET A 195 -0.93 3.34 -23.53
CA MET A 195 -0.86 4.67 -22.93
C MET A 195 -0.42 5.75 -23.92
N GLU A 196 0.44 5.43 -24.89
CA GLU A 196 0.80 6.37 -25.97
C GLU A 196 -0.43 6.84 -26.77
N GLN A 197 -1.45 5.99 -26.91
CA GLN A 197 -2.68 6.33 -27.64
C GLN A 197 -3.68 7.10 -26.80
N ARG A 198 -3.83 6.73 -25.52
CA ARG A 198 -4.87 7.28 -24.63
C ARG A 198 -4.43 8.53 -23.87
N GLY A 199 -3.12 8.66 -23.60
CA GLY A 199 -2.62 9.56 -22.57
C GLY A 199 -2.81 9.02 -21.16
N ILE A 200 -2.23 9.73 -20.18
CA ILE A 200 -2.17 9.33 -18.78
C ILE A 200 -2.66 10.46 -17.88
N ARG A 201 -3.46 10.15 -16.86
CA ARG A 201 -3.81 11.11 -15.81
C ARG A 201 -2.79 11.03 -14.69
N MET A 202 -2.19 12.14 -14.30
CA MET A 202 -1.14 12.17 -13.28
C MET A 202 -1.42 13.26 -12.24
N ALA A 203 -1.20 12.93 -10.98
CA ALA A 203 -1.11 13.90 -9.89
C ALA A 203 0.32 13.84 -9.33
N ASP A 204 0.84 14.96 -8.84
CA ASP A 204 2.03 14.92 -7.99
C ASP A 204 1.72 14.21 -6.66
N SER A 205 2.77 13.84 -5.93
CA SER A 205 2.63 13.07 -4.69
C SER A 205 1.81 13.80 -3.62
N ASP A 206 1.92 15.12 -3.51
CA ASP A 206 1.23 15.89 -2.47
C ASP A 206 -0.26 16.01 -2.80
N THR A 207 -0.58 16.28 -4.06
CA THR A 207 -1.97 16.27 -4.56
C THR A 207 -2.61 14.89 -4.39
N LEU A 208 -1.90 13.82 -4.74
CA LEU A 208 -2.42 12.47 -4.56
C LEU A 208 -2.65 12.14 -3.08
N ASN A 209 -1.72 12.54 -2.19
CA ASN A 209 -1.88 12.35 -0.75
C ASN A 209 -3.12 13.06 -0.21
N LEU A 210 -3.38 14.29 -0.66
CA LEU A 210 -4.57 15.06 -0.27
C LEU A 210 -5.85 14.37 -0.74
N LEU A 211 -5.89 13.91 -1.99
CA LEU A 211 -7.05 13.21 -2.56
C LEU A 211 -7.31 11.86 -1.90
N MET A 212 -6.27 11.18 -1.40
CA MET A 212 -6.35 9.84 -0.80
C MET A 212 -6.61 9.83 0.72
N MET A 213 -6.75 10.98 1.37
CA MET A 213 -7.05 11.04 2.81
C MET A 213 -8.36 10.31 3.17
N ARG A 214 -8.41 9.65 4.31
CA ARG A 214 -9.61 8.97 4.81
C ARG A 214 -10.57 9.92 5.48
N THR A 215 -11.83 9.51 5.54
CA THR A 215 -12.93 10.30 6.12
C THR A 215 -13.79 9.48 7.06
N ASP A 216 -14.18 10.07 8.18
CA ASP A 216 -15.10 9.46 9.16
C ASP A 216 -16.44 10.21 9.21
N GLY A 217 -17.30 10.01 8.21
CA GLY A 217 -18.69 10.49 8.20
C GLY A 217 -18.87 11.99 8.49
N TYR A 218 -20.12 12.45 8.56
CA TYR A 218 -20.42 13.80 9.07
C TYR A 218 -20.47 13.80 10.59
N GLN A 219 -19.99 14.89 11.19
CA GLN A 219 -20.01 15.13 12.62
C GLN A 219 -20.23 16.60 12.93
N LYS A 220 -20.62 16.90 14.17
CA LYS A 220 -20.72 18.27 14.66
C LYS A 220 -19.52 18.60 15.52
N ILE A 221 -18.98 19.82 15.38
CA ILE A 221 -17.90 20.33 16.23
C ILE A 221 -18.38 20.36 17.68
N LYS A 222 -17.65 19.67 18.56
CA LYS A 222 -17.92 19.59 20.00
C LYS A 222 -17.00 20.55 20.76
N ARG A 223 -17.19 20.63 22.09
CA ARG A 223 -16.31 21.42 22.97
C ARG A 223 -14.85 20.94 22.90
N ASP A 224 -14.65 19.63 22.78
CA ASP A 224 -13.34 18.99 22.63
C ASP A 224 -12.82 18.99 21.18
N GLY A 225 -13.56 19.62 20.25
CA GLY A 225 -13.22 19.71 18.83
C GLY A 225 -13.89 18.65 17.96
N VAL A 226 -13.15 18.13 16.99
CA VAL A 226 -13.56 17.05 16.07
C VAL A 226 -12.74 15.80 16.35
N PHE A 227 -13.19 14.64 15.88
CA PHE A 227 -12.48 13.39 16.12
C PHE A 227 -12.47 12.46 14.89
N VAL A 228 -11.50 11.56 14.87
CA VAL A 228 -11.46 10.38 13.98
C VAL A 228 -11.50 9.11 14.83
N ASN A 229 -12.12 8.06 14.33
CA ASN A 229 -12.07 6.74 14.95
C ASN A 229 -10.96 5.92 14.29
N PHE A 230 -9.85 5.74 15.01
CA PHE A 230 -8.69 5.02 14.51
C PHE A 230 -8.44 3.77 15.38
N HIS A 231 -8.50 2.58 14.78
CA HIS A 231 -8.38 1.29 15.47
C HIS A 231 -9.30 1.11 16.71
N GLY A 232 -10.48 1.70 16.70
CA GLY A 232 -11.45 1.62 17.80
C GLY A 232 -11.30 2.71 18.86
N GLU A 233 -10.26 3.54 18.76
CA GLU A 233 -10.02 4.68 19.65
C GLU A 233 -10.42 6.00 18.99
N ARG A 234 -10.86 6.97 19.80
CA ARG A 234 -11.17 8.33 19.33
C ARG A 234 -9.96 9.24 19.51
N ILE A 235 -9.42 9.73 18.41
CA ILE A 235 -8.36 10.74 18.41
C ILE A 235 -9.01 12.09 18.17
N TRP A 236 -8.82 13.01 19.11
CA TRP A 236 -9.42 14.35 19.08
C TRP A 236 -8.47 15.38 18.48
N TYR A 237 -9.05 16.31 17.73
CA TYR A 237 -8.38 17.41 17.06
C TYR A 237 -9.06 18.71 17.45
N TYR A 238 -8.25 19.71 17.75
CA TYR A 238 -8.72 20.91 18.41
C TYR A 238 -7.90 22.13 17.99
N ASP A 239 -8.57 23.27 17.87
CA ASP A 239 -7.94 24.57 17.73
C ASP A 239 -8.46 25.53 18.81
N LYS A 240 -7.54 26.13 19.57
CA LYS A 240 -7.84 27.00 20.73
C LYS A 240 -8.73 28.19 20.36
N THR A 241 -8.66 28.66 19.13
CA THR A 241 -9.34 29.88 18.68
C THR A 241 -10.60 29.57 17.87
N LEU A 242 -10.57 28.54 17.04
CA LEU A 242 -11.64 28.24 16.08
C LEU A 242 -12.69 27.29 16.66
N THR A 243 -12.33 26.38 17.58
CA THR A 243 -13.28 25.38 18.05
C THR A 243 -14.49 25.99 18.76
N TRP A 244 -14.28 26.96 19.66
CA TRP A 244 -15.37 27.56 20.42
C TRP A 244 -16.30 28.43 19.55
N GLN A 245 -15.77 29.04 18.49
CA GLN A 245 -16.53 29.88 17.56
C GLN A 245 -17.45 29.06 16.65
N ASN A 246 -17.12 27.79 16.41
CA ASN A 246 -17.78 26.95 15.42
C ASN A 246 -18.53 25.76 16.04
N LEU A 247 -18.87 25.83 17.33
CA LEU A 247 -19.61 24.77 18.01
C LEU A 247 -20.90 24.40 17.28
N ARG A 248 -21.17 23.09 17.21
CA ARG A 248 -22.34 22.49 16.54
C ARG A 248 -22.39 22.65 15.02
N LYS A 249 -21.42 23.34 14.39
CA LYS A 249 -21.28 23.34 12.93
C LYS A 249 -21.07 21.91 12.45
N GLU A 250 -21.83 21.52 11.43
CA GLU A 250 -21.72 20.20 10.80
C GLU A 250 -20.58 20.23 9.78
N VAL A 251 -19.68 19.26 9.92
CA VAL A 251 -18.43 19.16 9.18
C VAL A 251 -18.08 17.68 8.98
N TYR A 252 -17.11 17.40 8.12
CA TYR A 252 -16.41 16.12 8.14
C TYR A 252 -14.90 16.34 8.10
N VAL A 253 -14.14 15.31 8.45
CA VAL A 253 -12.67 15.38 8.57
C VAL A 253 -12.01 14.47 7.55
N ARG A 254 -10.92 14.95 6.94
CA ARG A 254 -9.98 14.16 6.13
C ARG A 254 -8.67 13.99 6.89
N TYR A 255 -8.14 12.77 6.95
CA TYR A 255 -6.90 12.44 7.67
C TYR A 255 -6.01 11.46 6.90
N ASN A 256 -4.70 11.51 7.14
CA ASN A 256 -3.75 10.55 6.61
C ASN A 256 -3.56 9.40 7.63
N PRO A 257 -3.86 8.13 7.30
CA PRO A 257 -3.66 7.02 8.24
C PRO A 257 -2.19 6.77 8.60
N CYS A 258 -1.24 7.24 7.77
CA CYS A 258 0.20 7.19 8.06
C CYS A 258 0.68 8.40 8.88
N ASP A 259 -0.14 9.45 9.02
CA ASP A 259 0.18 10.66 9.76
C ASP A 259 -1.09 11.29 10.36
N LEU A 260 -1.36 10.91 11.61
CA LEU A 260 -2.51 11.37 12.40
C LEU A 260 -2.28 12.70 13.13
N ARG A 261 -1.17 13.42 12.90
CA ARG A 261 -0.86 14.65 13.66
C ARG A 261 -1.85 15.77 13.40
N THR A 262 -2.39 15.82 12.19
CA THR A 262 -3.32 16.87 11.75
C THR A 262 -4.48 16.27 10.98
N VAL A 263 -5.61 16.97 11.00
CA VAL A 263 -6.76 16.71 10.14
C VAL A 263 -7.15 17.95 9.39
N ARG A 264 -7.70 17.75 8.20
CA ARG A 264 -8.34 18.79 7.41
C ARG A 264 -9.85 18.71 7.59
N ILE A 265 -10.49 19.84 7.81
CA ILE A 265 -11.91 19.96 8.12
C ILE A 265 -12.61 20.59 6.94
N TYR A 266 -13.74 20.01 6.54
CA TYR A 266 -14.54 20.42 5.39
C TYR A 266 -16.00 20.60 5.82
N ASP A 267 -16.71 21.46 5.10
CA ASP A 267 -18.16 21.57 5.23
C ASP A 267 -18.89 20.44 4.48
N THR A 268 -20.23 20.49 4.49
CA THR A 268 -21.09 19.52 3.79
C THR A 268 -21.04 19.64 2.26
N ASP A 269 -20.51 20.74 1.74
CA ASP A 269 -20.37 21.02 0.30
C ASP A 269 -18.96 20.71 -0.22
N ASP A 270 -18.17 19.93 0.53
CA ASP A 270 -16.81 19.52 0.21
C ASP A 270 -15.78 20.66 0.19
N ARG A 271 -16.07 21.81 0.81
CA ARG A 271 -15.15 22.97 0.83
C ARG A 271 -14.22 22.90 2.03
N PHE A 272 -12.93 23.06 1.77
CA PHE A 272 -11.92 23.15 2.82
C PHE A 272 -12.20 24.35 3.74
N LEU A 273 -12.20 24.10 5.05
CA LEU A 273 -12.38 25.12 6.07
C LEU A 273 -11.07 25.39 6.81
N TRP A 274 -10.52 24.36 7.46
CA TRP A 274 -9.41 24.49 8.39
C TRP A 274 -8.54 23.24 8.47
N GLU A 275 -7.33 23.40 9.00
CA GLU A 275 -6.47 22.30 9.43
C GLU A 275 -6.28 22.39 10.94
N TRP A 276 -6.63 21.33 11.67
CA TRP A 276 -6.49 21.26 13.14
C TRP A 276 -5.49 20.19 13.53
N SER A 277 -4.73 20.45 14.61
CA SER A 277 -3.78 19.50 15.18
C SER A 277 -4.42 18.59 16.22
N VAL A 278 -3.81 17.44 16.46
CA VAL A 278 -4.19 16.53 17.53
C VAL A 278 -4.16 17.27 18.88
N ALA A 279 -5.20 17.05 19.69
CA ALA A 279 -5.37 17.74 20.97
C ALA A 279 -4.51 17.12 22.08
N ASP A 280 -4.19 15.83 21.96
CA ASP A 280 -3.42 15.09 22.93
C ASP A 280 -1.91 15.34 22.73
N CYS A 281 -1.29 16.05 23.68
CA CYS A 281 0.12 16.37 23.63
C CYS A 281 1.03 15.13 23.73
N PHE A 282 0.61 14.08 24.43
CA PHE A 282 1.37 12.83 24.52
C PHE A 282 1.35 12.07 23.19
N ILE A 283 0.20 12.07 22.50
CA ILE A 283 0.12 11.52 21.14
C ILE A 283 1.05 12.31 20.21
N LEU A 284 1.03 13.65 20.29
CA LEU A 284 1.88 14.50 19.46
C LEU A 284 3.39 14.25 19.69
N GLU A 285 3.84 14.23 20.95
CA GLU A 285 5.23 13.93 21.31
C GLU A 285 5.65 12.56 20.79
N TYR A 286 4.82 11.54 21.00
CA TYR A 286 5.09 10.19 20.54
C TYR A 286 5.23 10.09 19.02
N MET A 287 4.34 10.75 18.27
CA MET A 287 4.37 10.76 16.81
C MET A 287 5.62 11.45 16.26
N ASN A 288 6.09 12.52 16.93
CA ASN A 288 7.32 13.21 16.57
C ASN A 288 8.55 12.32 16.81
N GLU A 289 8.66 11.68 17.97
CA GLU A 289 9.72 10.72 18.26
C GLU A 289 9.73 9.55 17.27
N ALA A 290 8.55 9.02 16.91
CA ALA A 290 8.44 7.94 15.94
C ALA A 290 8.98 8.36 14.57
N ALA A 291 8.59 9.54 14.07
CA ALA A 291 9.05 10.05 12.78
C ALA A 291 10.58 10.20 12.72
N GLU A 292 11.19 10.72 13.79
CA GLU A 292 12.66 10.85 13.89
C GLU A 292 13.37 9.48 13.91
N ASN A 293 12.84 8.52 14.67
CA ASN A 293 13.39 7.16 14.76
C ASN A 293 13.30 6.41 13.43
N ILE A 294 12.20 6.60 12.68
CA ILE A 294 12.02 6.00 11.35
C ILE A 294 13.03 6.56 10.35
N ALA A 295 13.19 7.89 10.32
CA ALA A 295 14.16 8.57 9.45
C ALA A 295 15.61 8.14 9.73
N GLN A 296 15.95 7.87 10.99
CA GLN A 296 17.27 7.35 11.39
C GLN A 296 17.45 5.85 11.08
N SER A 297 16.38 5.05 11.21
CA SER A 297 16.41 3.60 10.99
C SER A 297 16.49 3.21 9.52
N GLN A 298 15.80 3.95 8.63
CA GLN A 298 15.78 3.70 7.19
C GLN A 298 17.14 3.93 6.51
N ARG A 299 18.01 4.80 7.05
CA ARG A 299 19.22 5.25 6.35
C ARG A 299 20.44 4.32 6.43
N TYR A 300 20.57 3.44 7.44
CA TYR A 300 21.91 2.94 7.78
C TYR A 300 22.12 1.42 7.94
N LYS A 301 21.11 0.59 8.17
CA LYS A 301 21.41 -0.71 8.82
C LYS A 301 21.07 -1.99 8.06
N SER A 302 20.03 -2.04 7.23
CA SER A 302 19.51 -3.33 6.75
C SER A 302 20.08 -3.81 5.41
N ASN A 303 20.17 -2.94 4.39
CA ASN A 303 20.60 -3.35 3.05
C ASN A 303 22.09 -3.72 2.97
N THR A 304 22.96 -2.92 3.58
CA THR A 304 24.42 -3.09 3.45
C THR A 304 24.91 -4.33 4.21
N ILE A 305 24.42 -4.57 5.43
CA ILE A 305 24.90 -5.68 6.27
C ILE A 305 24.38 -7.05 5.76
N ALA A 306 23.14 -7.12 5.28
CA ALA A 306 22.57 -8.34 4.73
C ALA A 306 23.28 -8.74 3.41
N GLN A 307 23.49 -7.78 2.50
CA GLN A 307 24.21 -8.00 1.25
C GLN A 307 25.67 -8.40 1.49
N ILE A 308 26.36 -7.78 2.45
CA ILE A 308 27.73 -8.14 2.81
C ILE A 308 27.81 -9.56 3.40
N LYS A 309 26.91 -9.92 4.32
CA LYS A 309 26.89 -11.28 4.93
C LYS A 309 26.59 -12.36 3.90
N GLU A 310 25.67 -12.09 2.97
CA GLU A 310 25.34 -13.01 1.90
C GLU A 310 26.51 -13.20 0.94
N ARG A 311 27.16 -12.11 0.52
CA ARG A 311 28.36 -12.14 -0.33
C ARG A 311 29.52 -12.90 0.31
N VAL A 312 29.75 -12.71 1.61
CA VAL A 312 30.78 -13.42 2.38
C VAL A 312 30.48 -14.92 2.50
N ASN A 313 29.21 -15.32 2.58
CA ASN A 313 28.83 -16.73 2.63
C ASN A 313 28.88 -17.42 1.26
N GLU A 314 28.54 -16.72 0.17
CA GLU A 314 28.69 -17.21 -1.21
C GLU A 314 30.15 -17.51 -1.53
N LEU A 315 31.08 -16.66 -1.10
CA LEU A 315 32.52 -16.84 -1.30
C LEU A 315 33.11 -18.02 -0.50
N LYS A 316 32.46 -18.45 0.58
CA LYS A 316 32.97 -19.47 1.51
C LYS A 316 32.45 -20.89 1.26
N ARG A 317 31.40 -21.10 0.45
CA ARG A 317 30.78 -22.43 0.24
C ARG A 317 30.87 -22.87 -1.22
N LYS A 318 31.01 -24.19 -1.46
CA LYS A 318 30.80 -24.77 -2.81
C LYS A 318 29.39 -24.35 -3.30
N PRO A 319 29.26 -23.78 -4.51
CA PRO A 319 27.99 -23.24 -4.96
C PRO A 319 26.96 -24.36 -5.10
N ARG A 320 25.92 -24.33 -4.27
CA ARG A 320 24.75 -25.18 -4.41
C ARG A 320 23.62 -24.30 -4.92
N ILE A 321 23.30 -24.42 -6.20
CA ILE A 321 22.24 -23.64 -6.85
C ILE A 321 20.91 -23.94 -6.15
N THR A 322 20.31 -22.91 -5.56
CA THR A 322 19.00 -22.95 -4.92
C THR A 322 17.92 -22.41 -5.86
N ARG A 323 16.64 -22.64 -5.51
CA ARG A 323 15.51 -22.04 -6.24
C ARG A 323 15.53 -20.51 -6.18
N LYS A 324 16.02 -19.93 -5.06
CA LYS A 324 16.17 -18.49 -4.88
C LYS A 324 17.25 -17.91 -5.82
N ASP A 325 18.33 -18.66 -6.08
CA ASP A 325 19.36 -18.26 -7.04
C ASP A 325 18.81 -18.21 -8.47
N GLY A 326 17.95 -19.17 -8.83
CA GLY A 326 17.21 -19.13 -10.10
C GLY A 326 16.31 -17.90 -10.24
N LEU A 327 15.61 -17.51 -9.16
CA LEU A 327 14.82 -16.28 -9.13
C LEU A 327 15.68 -15.03 -9.34
N ARG A 328 16.82 -14.92 -8.64
CA ARG A 328 17.77 -13.80 -8.81
C ARG A 328 18.32 -13.73 -10.22
N TYR A 329 18.62 -14.87 -10.81
CA TYR A 329 19.05 -14.94 -12.21
C TYR A 329 17.97 -14.40 -13.15
N MET A 330 16.71 -14.81 -13.00
CA MET A 330 15.60 -14.28 -13.80
C MET A 330 15.45 -12.76 -13.65
N ILE A 331 15.51 -12.25 -12.42
CA ILE A 331 15.48 -10.82 -12.12
C ILE A 331 16.56 -10.06 -12.91
N LYS A 332 17.81 -10.51 -12.82
CA LYS A 332 18.94 -9.88 -13.52
C LYS A 332 18.75 -9.87 -15.05
N HIS A 333 18.14 -10.92 -15.61
CA HIS A 333 17.89 -11.01 -17.04
C HIS A 333 16.74 -10.13 -17.55
N GLY A 334 15.85 -9.68 -16.67
CA GLY A 334 14.73 -8.81 -17.04
C GLY A 334 14.90 -7.35 -16.65
N GLU A 335 15.90 -7.00 -15.84
CA GLU A 335 16.18 -5.62 -15.40
C GLU A 335 16.27 -4.64 -16.58
N GLY A 336 16.99 -4.98 -17.64
CA GLY A 336 17.11 -4.15 -18.85
C GLY A 336 15.92 -4.18 -19.80
N LYS A 337 14.88 -4.96 -19.50
CA LYS A 337 13.68 -5.14 -20.36
C LYS A 337 12.47 -4.37 -19.84
N PHE A 338 12.50 -3.93 -18.59
CA PHE A 338 11.40 -3.22 -17.98
C PHE A 338 11.61 -1.72 -18.08
N ALA A 339 10.69 -1.03 -18.76
CA ALA A 339 10.67 0.42 -18.82
C ALA A 339 9.21 0.92 -18.83
N ILE A 340 8.92 1.90 -17.98
CA ILE A 340 7.65 2.64 -18.01
C ILE A 340 7.89 3.88 -18.86
N ASN A 341 7.23 3.95 -20.02
CA ASN A 341 7.33 5.08 -20.93
C ASN A 341 6.12 5.98 -20.70
N ILE A 342 6.32 7.09 -19.97
CA ILE A 342 5.26 8.07 -19.74
C ILE A 342 4.92 8.73 -21.10
N PRO A 343 3.66 8.67 -21.55
CA PRO A 343 3.27 9.23 -22.84
C PRO A 343 3.33 10.76 -22.82
N LYS A 344 3.40 11.37 -24.02
CA LYS A 344 3.42 12.85 -24.15
C LYS A 344 2.12 13.50 -23.69
N ASN A 345 0.99 12.81 -23.86
CA ASN A 345 -0.31 13.32 -23.46
C ASN A 345 -0.54 13.05 -21.96
N ILE A 346 -0.17 14.02 -21.11
CA ILE A 346 -0.39 13.98 -19.67
C ILE A 346 -1.56 14.90 -19.32
N ILE A 347 -2.56 14.35 -18.66
CA ILE A 347 -3.71 15.08 -18.12
C ILE A 347 -3.43 15.32 -16.63
N PRO A 348 -3.02 16.54 -16.22
CA PRO A 348 -2.72 16.80 -14.82
C PRO A 348 -4.01 16.78 -13.99
N VAL A 349 -3.95 16.14 -12.83
CA VAL A 349 -4.98 16.21 -11.79
C VAL A 349 -4.47 17.17 -10.74
N ILE A 350 -5.15 18.30 -10.60
CA ILE A 350 -4.81 19.41 -9.72
C ILE A 350 -5.96 19.60 -8.74
N VAL A 351 -5.66 20.05 -7.53
CA VAL A 351 -6.66 20.41 -6.53
C VAL A 351 -6.52 21.89 -6.20
N ASP A 352 -7.64 22.63 -6.28
CA ASP A 352 -7.73 24.04 -5.92
C ASP A 352 -7.92 24.21 -4.40
N GLU A 353 -7.07 23.59 -3.59
CA GLU A 353 -7.10 23.67 -2.12
C GLU A 353 -5.70 24.00 -1.58
N GLU A 354 -5.62 24.50 -0.33
CA GLU A 354 -4.33 24.79 0.31
C GLU A 354 -3.42 23.54 0.34
N PRO A 355 -2.17 23.62 -0.12
CA PRO A 355 -1.27 22.47 -0.16
C PRO A 355 -0.90 21.99 1.25
N LEU A 356 -0.43 20.74 1.34
CA LEU A 356 0.11 20.19 2.58
C LEU A 356 1.30 21.03 3.06
N LYS A 357 1.31 21.41 4.35
CA LYS A 357 2.48 22.05 4.95
C LYS A 357 3.64 21.04 4.96
N LYS A 358 4.74 21.39 4.31
CA LYS A 358 5.93 20.54 4.26
C LYS A 358 6.67 20.57 5.60
N ALA A 359 6.98 19.39 6.15
CA ALA A 359 7.99 19.29 7.19
C ALA A 359 9.37 19.55 6.57
N ALA A 360 10.24 20.29 7.25
CA ALA A 360 11.60 20.55 6.78
C ALA A 360 12.36 19.22 6.58
N GLY A 361 12.88 18.98 5.37
CA GLY A 361 13.70 17.80 5.04
C GLY A 361 13.02 16.67 4.26
N ALA A 362 11.75 16.81 3.85
CA ALA A 362 11.00 15.77 3.12
C ALA A 362 11.29 15.67 1.61
N GLU A 363 12.27 16.41 1.08
CA GLU A 363 12.43 16.64 -0.36
C GLU A 363 12.89 15.41 -1.17
N ASN A 364 13.31 14.30 -0.53
CA ASN A 364 13.85 13.13 -1.23
C ASN A 364 13.56 11.78 -0.55
N ILE A 365 12.42 11.63 0.15
CA ILE A 365 12.06 10.33 0.71
C ILE A 365 11.18 9.61 -0.32
N ASN A 366 11.77 8.67 -1.06
CA ASN A 366 11.01 7.55 -1.63
C ASN A 366 10.22 6.96 -0.47
N VAL A 367 8.89 7.13 -0.51
CA VAL A 367 8.00 6.71 0.57
C VAL A 367 7.98 5.18 0.60
N GLU A 368 8.97 4.59 1.25
CA GLU A 368 8.80 3.30 1.89
C GLU A 368 7.59 3.46 2.81
N VAL A 369 6.57 2.64 2.57
CA VAL A 369 5.37 2.57 3.38
C VAL A 369 5.80 2.19 4.79
N ILE A 370 5.81 3.18 5.67
CA ILE A 370 6.01 2.99 7.09
C ILE A 370 4.68 2.50 7.64
N ASP A 371 4.59 1.20 7.91
CA ASP A 371 3.50 0.63 8.67
C ASP A 371 3.67 1.03 10.14
N VAL A 372 2.99 2.11 10.55
CA VAL A 372 2.97 2.58 11.93
C VAL A 372 2.03 1.67 12.72
N ASN A 373 2.56 0.54 13.21
CA ASN A 373 1.80 -0.39 14.05
C ASN A 373 1.61 0.20 15.47
N LEU A 374 0.58 1.04 15.63
CA LEU A 374 0.22 1.71 16.88
C LEU A 374 -0.01 0.73 18.06
N ASN A 375 -0.41 -0.52 17.81
CA ASN A 375 -0.56 -1.54 18.86
C ASN A 375 0.79 -2.09 19.36
N ARG A 376 1.74 -2.33 18.46
CA ARG A 376 3.13 -2.68 18.83
C ARG A 376 3.80 -1.52 19.56
N MET A 377 3.47 -0.29 19.18
CA MET A 377 3.92 0.97 19.78
C MET A 377 3.39 1.17 21.20
N ILE A 378 2.08 1.00 21.45
CA ILE A 378 1.47 1.05 22.79
C ILE A 378 2.03 -0.07 23.68
N SER A 379 2.13 -1.30 23.15
CA SER A 379 2.71 -2.45 23.88
C SER A 379 4.17 -2.20 24.30
N ASN A 380 4.98 -1.60 23.42
CA ASN A 380 6.37 -1.28 23.73
C ASN A 380 6.50 -0.09 24.70
N GLY A 381 5.61 0.91 24.62
CA GLY A 381 5.54 2.03 25.56
C GLY A 381 5.14 1.59 26.96
N GLN A 382 4.18 0.66 27.08
CA GLN A 382 3.79 0.05 28.35
C GLN A 382 4.95 -0.76 28.97
N LYS A 383 5.64 -1.58 28.17
CA LYS A 383 6.83 -2.34 28.62
C LYS A 383 8.00 -1.46 29.08
N ARG A 384 8.09 -0.19 28.64
CA ARG A 384 9.12 0.78 29.07
C ARG A 384 8.76 1.49 30.36
N LYS A 385 7.48 1.59 30.73
CA LYS A 385 7.03 2.14 32.03
C LYS A 385 7.18 1.15 33.18
N GLU A 386 7.37 -0.13 32.87
CA GLU A 386 7.58 -1.23 33.84
C GLU A 386 9.06 -1.54 34.13
N ARG A 387 9.99 -0.79 33.52
CA ARG A 387 11.42 -0.77 33.86
C ARG A 387 11.77 0.58 34.48
#